data_AF-A0A7S1LS15-F1
#
_entry.id   AF-A0A7S1LS15-F1
#
_cell.length_a   1.000
_cell.length_b   1.000
_cell.length_c   1.000
_cell.angle_alpha   90.00
_cell.angle_beta   90.00
_cell.angle_gamma   90.00
#
_symmetry.space_group_name_H-M   'P 1'
#
loop_
_entity.id
_entity.type
_entity.pdbx_description
1 polymer ?
#
loop_
_entity_poly.entity_id
_entity_poly.type
_entity_poly.pdbx_seq_one_letter_code
_entity_poly.pdbx_strand_id
1 'polypeptide(L)'
;IKDDWAWWHAHNEVCFAGKVLPLISGGTGSTRQVFFDDNIELDDPRIVDCRDPDGGEIPAAKSLSRLCVKVNPIEALLNKDYFLQKLRGAESQACLQQLCDTCHNPEICEICLHTVCCA
;
A
#
# COMPACT_ATOMS: atom_id res chain seq x y z
N ILE A 1 3.90 8.94 15.17
CA ILE A 1 2.66 9.59 14.70
C ILE A 1 1.56 9.18 15.68
N LYS A 2 0.80 10.13 16.22
CA LYS A 2 -0.27 9.86 17.18
C LYS A 2 -1.61 9.99 16.44
N ASP A 3 -2.49 9.03 16.65
CA ASP A 3 -3.81 9.04 16.05
C ASP A 3 -4.68 10.09 16.75
N ASP A 4 -5.29 10.97 15.95
CA ASP A 4 -6.36 11.85 16.40
C ASP A 4 -7.69 11.30 15.90
N TRP A 5 -8.20 10.32 16.65
CA TRP A 5 -9.48 9.68 16.32
C TRP A 5 -10.63 10.69 16.26
N ALA A 6 -10.64 11.69 17.15
CA ALA A 6 -11.71 12.68 17.20
C ALA A 6 -11.72 13.54 15.94
N TRP A 7 -10.54 13.97 15.49
CA TRP A 7 -10.38 14.68 14.22
C TRP A 7 -10.81 13.81 13.03
N TRP A 8 -10.29 12.58 12.93
CA TRP A 8 -10.60 11.68 11.83
C TRP A 8 -12.10 11.36 11.74
N HIS A 9 -12.73 11.05 12.88
CA HIS A 9 -14.16 10.78 12.97
C HIS A 9 -15.02 12.00 12.60
N ALA A 10 -14.65 13.20 13.06
CA ALA A 10 -15.36 14.44 12.71
C ALA A 10 -15.29 14.79 11.21
N HIS A 11 -14.35 14.18 10.46
CA HIS A 11 -14.17 14.39 9.02
C HIS A 11 -14.68 13.20 8.19
N ASN A 12 -15.59 12.39 8.73
CA ASN A 12 -16.16 11.20 8.08
C ASN A 12 -15.13 10.10 7.77
N GLU A 13 -14.06 10.02 8.57
CA GLU A 13 -13.09 8.92 8.51
C GLU A 13 -12.39 8.78 7.15
N VAL A 14 -12.25 9.90 6.44
CA VAL A 14 -11.58 9.99 5.13
C VAL A 14 -10.07 10.10 5.28
N CYS A 15 -9.34 9.64 4.26
CA CYS A 15 -7.89 9.50 4.29
C CYS A 15 -7.15 10.79 4.64
N PHE A 16 -7.51 11.96 4.07
CA PHE A 16 -6.81 13.23 4.33
C PHE A 16 -6.86 13.67 5.80
N ALA A 17 -7.85 13.19 6.56
CA ALA A 17 -8.00 13.46 7.99
C ALA A 17 -7.36 12.38 8.86
N GLY A 18 -6.76 11.35 8.24
CA GLY A 18 -6.11 10.24 8.88
C GLY A 18 -4.62 10.48 9.18
N LYS A 19 -3.88 9.39 9.28
CA LYS A 19 -2.43 9.39 9.57
C LYS A 19 -1.66 9.72 8.30
N VAL A 20 -0.84 10.77 8.33
CA VAL A 20 0.04 11.11 7.21
C VAL A 20 1.19 10.09 7.11
N LEU A 21 1.30 9.44 5.95
CA LEU A 21 2.39 8.53 5.59
C LEU A 21 3.23 9.17 4.48
N PRO A 22 4.29 9.93 4.80
CA PRO A 22 5.21 10.45 3.80
C PRO A 22 6.12 9.32 3.29
N LEU A 23 6.13 9.11 1.98
CA LEU A 23 7.05 8.17 1.38
C LEU A 23 8.48 8.67 1.54
N ILE A 24 9.35 7.73 1.92
CA ILE A 24 10.78 8.01 2.03
C ILE A 24 11.32 8.16 0.60
N SER A 25 11.88 9.33 0.28
CA SER A 25 12.64 9.53 -0.95
C SER A 25 13.70 8.45 -1.07
N GLY A 26 13.58 7.61 -2.09
CA GLY A 26 14.52 6.54 -2.39
C GLY A 26 15.86 7.11 -2.84
N GLY A 27 16.66 7.60 -1.90
CA GLY A 27 18.08 7.83 -2.13
C GLY A 27 18.77 6.48 -2.31
N THR A 28 18.80 5.94 -3.53
CA THR A 28 19.66 4.81 -3.96
C THR A 28 19.56 3.49 -3.16
N GLY A 29 18.62 3.33 -2.23
CA GLY A 29 18.53 2.20 -1.31
C GLY A 29 17.33 1.29 -1.55
N SER A 30 17.51 -0.01 -1.29
CA SER A 30 16.53 -1.11 -1.40
C SER A 30 15.40 -1.08 -0.35
N THR A 31 15.19 0.04 0.34
CA THR A 31 14.25 0.13 1.46
C THR A 31 12.84 0.33 0.95
N ARG A 32 11.95 -0.62 1.28
CA ARG A 32 10.52 -0.53 1.01
C ARG A 32 9.77 -0.13 2.28
N GLN A 33 8.81 0.77 2.13
CA GLN A 33 7.91 1.18 3.21
C GLN A 33 6.52 0.60 2.95
N VAL A 34 5.96 -0.06 3.94
CA VAL A 34 4.60 -0.61 3.90
C VAL A 34 3.91 -0.28 5.22
N PHE A 35 2.66 0.18 5.15
CA PHE A 35 1.83 0.54 6.28
C PHE A 35 0.69 -0.48 6.40
N PHE A 36 0.60 -1.12 7.57
CA PHE A 36 -0.42 -2.12 7.90
C PHE A 36 -1.39 -1.53 8.92
N ASP A 37 -2.69 -1.58 8.62
CA ASP A 37 -3.74 -1.12 9.53
C ASP A 37 -5.06 -1.82 9.17
N ASP A 38 -5.88 -2.14 10.17
CA ASP A 38 -7.14 -2.87 9.98
C ASP A 38 -8.30 -1.96 9.55
N ASN A 39 -8.15 -0.64 9.73
CA ASN A 39 -9.13 0.36 9.28
C ASN A 39 -8.97 0.77 7.81
N ILE A 40 -7.93 0.30 7.10
CA ILE A 40 -7.83 0.43 5.64
C ILE A 40 -8.91 -0.43 5.00
N GLU A 41 -9.64 0.06 4.00
CA GLU A 41 -10.62 -0.72 3.24
C GLU A 41 -10.05 -1.22 1.90
N LEU A 42 -10.79 -2.08 1.21
CA LEU A 42 -10.29 -2.72 -0.04
C LEU A 42 -10.10 -1.71 -1.18
N ASP A 43 -10.93 -0.68 -1.23
CA ASP A 43 -11.00 0.35 -2.27
C ASP A 43 -10.76 1.76 -1.73
N ASP A 44 -10.59 1.92 -0.41
CA ASP A 44 -10.40 3.21 0.25
C ASP A 44 -9.28 3.12 1.33
N PRO A 45 -8.22 3.95 1.25
CA PRO A 45 -7.19 4.03 2.28
C PRO A 45 -7.72 4.40 3.67
N ARG A 46 -8.87 5.09 3.77
CA ARG A 46 -9.63 5.42 4.99
C ARG A 46 -8.83 6.12 6.09
N ILE A 47 -7.98 5.39 6.79
CA ILE A 47 -7.22 5.84 7.97
C ILE A 47 -5.87 6.46 7.61
N VAL A 48 -5.36 6.25 6.39
CA VAL A 48 -4.00 6.66 6.01
C VAL A 48 -3.99 7.59 4.81
N ASP A 49 -3.26 8.69 4.95
CA ASP A 49 -3.00 9.67 3.90
C ASP A 49 -1.59 9.48 3.34
N CYS A 50 -1.48 8.82 2.18
CA CYS A 50 -0.19 8.51 1.58
C CYS A 50 0.29 9.66 0.70
N ARG A 51 1.48 10.18 1.01
CA ARG A 51 2.07 11.34 0.33
C ARG A 51 3.41 10.98 -0.29
N ASP A 52 3.70 11.54 -1.46
CA ASP A 52 5.03 11.48 -2.04
C ASP A 52 6.04 12.29 -1.18
N PRO A 53 7.36 12.20 -1.46
CA PRO A 53 8.35 12.93 -0.66
C PRO A 53 8.25 14.46 -0.75
N ASP A 54 7.61 14.99 -1.79
CA ASP A 54 7.37 16.42 -2.00
C ASP A 54 6.03 16.88 -1.39
N GLY A 55 5.26 15.95 -0.81
CA GLY A 55 3.96 16.20 -0.17
C GLY A 55 2.74 16.03 -1.09
N GLY A 56 2.94 15.62 -2.34
CA GLY A 56 1.87 15.33 -3.30
C GLY A 56 1.05 14.11 -2.91
N GLU A 57 -0.23 14.08 -3.31
CA GLU A 57 -1.15 12.98 -3.03
C GLU A 57 -0.85 11.76 -3.89
N ILE A 58 -0.82 10.58 -3.25
CA ILE A 58 -0.73 9.31 -3.96
C ILE A 58 -2.15 8.75 -4.11
N PRO A 59 -2.62 8.53 -5.35
CA PRO A 59 -3.95 7.95 -5.59
C PRO A 59 -4.11 6.59 -4.91
N ALA A 60 -5.32 6.31 -4.40
CA ALA A 60 -5.66 5.04 -3.74
C ALA A 60 -5.28 3.81 -4.59
N ALA A 61 -5.54 3.85 -5.90
CA ALA A 61 -5.19 2.77 -6.82
C ALA A 61 -3.68 2.46 -6.88
N LYS A 62 -2.83 3.46 -6.57
CA LYS A 62 -1.37 3.28 -6.51
C LYS A 62 -0.91 2.89 -5.11
N SER A 63 -1.61 3.25 -4.04
CA SER A 63 -1.17 3.00 -2.66
C SER A 63 -1.73 1.70 -2.07
N LEU A 64 -2.99 1.36 -2.34
CA LEU A 64 -3.66 0.19 -1.78
C LEU A 64 -3.00 -1.13 -2.23
N SER A 65 -3.01 -2.11 -1.32
CA SER A 65 -2.40 -3.44 -1.50
C SER A 65 -0.89 -3.43 -1.81
N ARG A 66 -0.23 -2.28 -1.66
CA ARG A 66 1.20 -2.10 -1.98
C ARG A 66 1.93 -1.30 -0.91
N LEU A 67 1.52 -0.04 -0.73
CA LEU A 67 2.07 0.87 0.28
C LEU A 67 1.21 0.84 1.55
N CYS A 68 -0.11 0.71 1.38
CA CYS A 68 -1.09 0.63 2.44
C CYS A 68 -1.83 -0.71 2.32
N VAL A 69 -1.77 -1.56 3.34
CA VAL A 69 -2.27 -2.93 3.28
C VAL A 69 -3.24 -3.19 4.43
N LYS A 70 -4.49 -3.56 4.09
CA LYS A 70 -5.49 -4.01 5.07
C LYS A 70 -5.01 -5.28 5.76
N VAL A 71 -5.05 -5.26 7.09
CA VAL A 71 -4.78 -6.41 7.95
C VAL A 71 -6.01 -6.80 8.73
N ASN A 72 -6.05 -8.07 9.13
CA ASN A 72 -7.07 -8.62 10.01
C ASN A 72 -6.41 -9.00 11.34
N PRO A 73 -6.86 -8.44 12.48
CA PRO A 73 -6.21 -8.67 13.77
C PRO A 73 -6.34 -10.13 14.25
N ILE A 74 -7.41 -10.83 13.88
CA ILE A 74 -7.62 -12.23 14.25
C ILE A 74 -6.65 -13.13 13.47
N GLU A 75 -6.51 -12.90 12.16
CA GLU A 75 -5.53 -13.64 11.34
C GLU A 75 -4.10 -13.36 11.80
N ALA A 76 -3.78 -12.11 12.11
CA ALA A 76 -2.49 -11.70 12.64
C ALA A 76 -2.14 -12.38 13.97
N LEU A 77 -3.14 -12.62 14.82
CA LEU A 77 -2.97 -13.32 16.09
C LEU A 77 -2.75 -14.83 15.90
N LEU A 78 -3.47 -15.45 14.96
CA LEU A 78 -3.46 -16.90 14.75
C LEU A 78 -2.28 -17.38 13.89
N ASN A 79 -1.78 -16.55 12.99
CA ASN A 79 -0.74 -16.90 12.04
C ASN A 79 0.55 -16.10 12.30
N LYS A 80 1.59 -16.79 12.76
CA LYS A 80 2.91 -16.19 13.04
C LYS A 80 3.58 -15.58 11.80
N ASP A 81 3.27 -16.10 10.61
CA ASP A 81 3.82 -15.65 9.34
C ASP A 81 2.92 -14.62 8.64
N TYR A 82 1.84 -14.15 9.29
CA TYR A 82 0.83 -13.31 8.67
C TYR A 82 1.41 -12.06 8.01
N PHE A 83 2.20 -11.29 8.75
CA PHE A 83 2.80 -10.06 8.22
C PHE A 83 3.85 -10.35 7.14
N LEU A 84 4.54 -11.48 7.18
CA LEU A 84 5.45 -11.90 6.10
C LEU A 84 4.68 -12.23 4.83
N GLN A 85 3.53 -12.90 4.94
CA GLN A 85 2.65 -13.18 3.80
C GLN A 85 2.06 -11.90 3.22
N LYS A 86 1.60 -10.96 4.08
CA LYS A 86 1.12 -9.65 3.66
C LYS A 86 2.20 -8.81 2.99
N LEU A 87 3.42 -8.82 3.53
CA LEU A 87 4.56 -8.13 2.95
C LEU A 87 4.89 -8.70 1.56
N ARG A 88 5.01 -10.02 1.42
CA ARG A 88 5.25 -10.67 0.11
C ARG A 88 4.16 -10.31 -0.91
N GLY A 89 2.90 -10.30 -0.48
CA GLY A 89 1.79 -9.86 -1.33
C GLY A 89 1.97 -8.42 -1.82
N ALA A 90 2.31 -7.50 -0.92
CA ALA A 90 2.57 -6.10 -1.25
C ALA A 90 3.77 -5.92 -2.20
N GLU A 91 4.83 -6.71 -2.02
CA GLU A 91 5.99 -6.71 -2.90
C GLU A 91 5.68 -7.22 -4.30
N SER A 92 4.88 -8.29 -4.41
CA SER A 92 4.39 -8.78 -5.70
C SER A 92 3.57 -7.70 -6.41
N GLN A 93 2.65 -7.02 -5.72
CA GLN A 93 1.88 -5.91 -6.31
C GLN A 93 2.78 -4.75 -6.76
N ALA A 94 3.83 -4.42 -5.99
CA ALA A 94 4.80 -3.42 -6.40
C ALA A 94 5.56 -3.80 -7.67
N CYS A 95 5.97 -5.06 -7.79
CA CYS A 95 6.62 -5.58 -8.99
C CYS A 95 5.69 -5.50 -10.21
N LEU A 96 4.43 -5.92 -10.05
CA LEU A 96 3.43 -5.86 -11.12
C LEU A 96 3.18 -4.44 -11.63
N GLN A 97 3.06 -3.47 -10.72
CA GLN A 97 2.89 -2.07 -11.11
C GLN A 97 4.12 -1.54 -11.86
N GLN A 98 5.33 -1.84 -11.38
CA GLN A 98 6.57 -1.45 -12.08
C GLN A 98 6.63 -2.04 -13.49
N LEU A 99 6.21 -3.29 -13.67
CA LEU A 99 6.12 -3.92 -14.98
C LEU A 99 5.12 -3.17 -15.87
N CYS A 100 3.86 -2.99 -15.44
CA CYS A 100 2.86 -2.28 -16.25
C CYS A 100 3.23 -0.81 -16.53
N ASP A 101 3.91 -0.10 -15.61
CA ASP A 101 4.40 1.26 -15.86
C ASP A 101 5.50 1.28 -16.95
N THR A 102 6.24 0.17 -17.09
CA THR A 102 7.29 0.03 -18.10
C THR A 102 6.72 -0.42 -19.45
N CYS A 103 5.79 -1.38 -19.45
CA CYS A 103 5.10 -1.80 -20.66
C CYS A 103 3.90 -0.89 -20.95
N HIS A 104 4.13 0.16 -21.74
CA HIS A 104 3.10 1.05 -22.29
C HIS A 104 2.10 0.37 -23.27
N ASN A 105 2.03 -0.97 -23.29
CA ASN A 105 1.14 -1.76 -24.13
C ASN A 105 0.35 -2.78 -23.28
N PRO A 106 -0.99 -2.65 -23.19
CA PRO A 106 -1.82 -3.48 -22.33
C PRO A 106 -1.83 -4.97 -22.70
N GLU A 107 -1.62 -5.35 -23.97
CA GLU A 107 -1.57 -6.76 -24.38
C GLU A 107 -0.31 -7.49 -23.89
N ILE A 108 0.76 -6.75 -23.59
CA ILE A 108 2.01 -7.31 -23.07
C ILE A 108 1.95 -7.50 -21.55
N CYS A 109 1.12 -6.72 -20.83
CA CYS A 109 1.07 -6.85 -19.36
C CYS A 109 0.54 -8.23 -18.92
N GLU A 110 -0.45 -8.83 -19.62
CA GLU A 110 -0.91 -10.21 -19.34
C GLU A 110 0.18 -11.28 -19.53
N ILE A 111 1.04 -11.12 -20.54
CA ILE A 111 2.13 -12.07 -20.82
C ILE A 111 3.27 -11.93 -19.80
N CYS A 112 3.60 -10.70 -19.39
CA CYS A 112 4.58 -10.43 -18.33
C CYS A 112 4.12 -10.96 -16.96
N LEU A 113 2.82 -10.82 -16.63
CA LEU A 113 2.19 -11.34 -15.41
C LEU A 113 2.42 -12.85 -15.23
N HIS A 114 2.30 -13.64 -16.31
CA HIS A 114 2.46 -15.10 -16.26
C HIS A 114 3.92 -15.57 -16.19
N THR A 115 4.87 -14.78 -16.70
CA THR A 115 6.27 -15.22 -16.89
C THR A 115 7.16 -14.85 -15.70
N VAL A 116 6.87 -13.74 -15.00
CA VAL A 116 7.72 -13.22 -13.90
C VAL A 116 7.29 -13.72 -12.51
N CYS A 117 6.01 -14.06 -12.30
CA CYS A 117 5.50 -14.51 -11.00
C CYS A 117 5.57 -16.04 -10.76
N CYS A 118 6.02 -16.83 -11.73
CA CYS A 118 6.10 -18.30 -11.64
C CYS A 118 7.53 -18.87 -11.69
N ALA A 119 8.57 -18.03 -11.58
CA ALA A 119 9.98 -18.43 -11.53
C ALA A 119 10.57 -18.35 -10.12
#